data_AF-A0A7X3YA53-F1
#
_entry.id   AF-A0A7X3YA53-F1
#
_cell.length_a   1.000
_cell.length_b   1.000
_cell.length_c   1.000
_cell.angle_alpha   90.00
_cell.angle_beta   90.00
_cell.angle_gamma   90.00
#
_symmetry.space_group_name_H-M   'P 1'
#
loop_
_entity.id
_entity.type
_entity.pdbx_description
1 polymer ?
#
loop_
_entity_poly.entity_id
_entity_poly.type
_entity_poly.pdbx_seq_one_letter_code
_entity_poly.pdbx_strand_id
1 'polypeptide(L)'
;MTGYLLDTNVFIQAKNLHYGFDFCPAFWDWLIVQNRRGNAASVEKVADELLAGKDELSAWARARGGGFFLKPDEDAVSALRTVSVWASGGGYVPAAVSTFLGLADCWLVAHALAHGHT
;
A
#
# COMPACT_ATOMS: atom_id res chain seq x y z
N MET A 1 15.22 -1.99 9.63
CA MET A 1 14.76 -3.39 9.50
C MET A 1 13.86 -3.40 8.27
N THR A 2 14.11 -4.27 7.29
CA THR A 2 13.34 -4.30 6.03
C THR A 2 12.00 -4.99 6.28
N GLY A 3 10.89 -4.29 6.01
CA GLY A 3 9.53 -4.83 6.09
C GLY A 3 8.88 -4.86 4.70
N TYR A 4 7.70 -5.48 4.61
CA TYR A 4 6.92 -5.58 3.38
C TYR A 4 5.87 -4.48 3.30
N LEU A 5 5.77 -3.81 2.15
CA LEU A 5 4.66 -2.92 1.83
C LEU A 5 3.62 -3.65 0.98
N LEU A 6 2.42 -3.77 1.51
CA LEU A 6 1.34 -4.50 0.88
C LEU A 6 0.54 -3.59 -0.05
N ASP A 7 0.42 -3.98 -1.31
CA ASP A 7 -0.44 -3.34 -2.32
C ASP A 7 -1.93 -3.62 -2.06
N THR A 8 -2.79 -2.72 -2.52
CA THR A 8 -4.24 -2.83 -2.58
C THR A 8 -4.70 -4.20 -3.09
N ASN A 9 -4.06 -4.72 -4.16
CA ASN A 9 -4.48 -5.99 -4.75
C ASN A 9 -4.27 -7.18 -3.81
N VAL A 10 -3.28 -7.16 -2.92
CA VAL A 10 -3.06 -8.23 -1.93
C VAL A 10 -4.30 -8.39 -1.05
N PHE A 11 -4.87 -7.28 -0.60
CA PHE A 11 -6.06 -7.29 0.26
C PHE A 11 -7.33 -7.69 -0.52
N ILE A 12 -7.51 -7.12 -1.71
CA ILE A 12 -8.71 -7.40 -2.53
C ILE A 12 -8.75 -8.87 -2.94
N GLN A 13 -7.63 -9.42 -3.43
CA GLN A 13 -7.57 -10.82 -3.84
C GLN A 13 -7.68 -11.77 -2.65
N ALA A 14 -7.04 -11.44 -1.52
CA ALA A 14 -7.22 -12.22 -0.29
C ALA A 14 -8.70 -12.31 0.09
N LYS A 15 -9.41 -11.18 0.17
CA LYS A 15 -10.83 -11.16 0.52
C LYS A 15 -11.70 -11.95 -0.45
N ASN A 16 -11.49 -11.76 -1.76
CA ASN A 16 -12.40 -12.27 -2.78
C ASN A 16 -12.16 -13.74 -3.17
N LEU A 17 -10.94 -14.26 -3.01
CA LEU A 17 -10.57 -15.56 -3.59
C LEU A 17 -10.15 -16.62 -2.57
N HIS A 18 -9.31 -16.25 -1.60
CA HIS A 18 -8.56 -17.25 -0.82
C HIS A 18 -8.81 -17.16 0.69
N TYR A 19 -9.08 -15.96 1.18
CA TYR A 19 -9.07 -15.61 2.59
C TYR A 19 -10.20 -14.63 2.94
N GLY A 20 -11.42 -14.93 2.49
CA GLY A 20 -12.60 -14.17 2.93
C GLY A 20 -12.69 -14.10 4.46
N PHE A 21 -13.22 -13.01 5.01
CA PHE A 21 -13.24 -12.79 6.46
C PHE A 21 -13.93 -13.90 7.24
N ASP A 22 -15.03 -14.43 6.71
CA ASP A 22 -15.80 -15.52 7.31
C ASP A 22 -15.18 -16.90 7.08
N PHE A 23 -14.25 -17.02 6.13
CA PHE A 23 -13.64 -18.30 5.74
C PHE A 23 -12.27 -18.51 6.39
N CYS A 24 -11.40 -17.49 6.36
CA CYS A 24 -10.05 -17.55 6.93
C CYS A 24 -9.70 -16.27 7.70
N PRO A 25 -10.35 -16.03 8.85
CA PRO A 25 -10.08 -14.84 9.68
C PRO A 25 -8.62 -14.80 10.19
N ALA A 26 -8.00 -15.96 10.37
CA ALA A 26 -6.62 -16.08 10.84
C ALA A 26 -5.59 -15.39 9.94
N PHE A 27 -5.83 -15.29 8.62
CA PHE A 27 -4.98 -14.52 7.71
C PHE A 27 -4.95 -13.03 8.08
N TRP A 28 -6.13 -12.47 8.36
CA TRP A 28 -6.28 -11.06 8.71
C TRP A 28 -5.71 -10.74 10.09
N ASP A 29 -5.90 -11.65 11.06
CA ASP A 29 -5.25 -11.54 12.38
C ASP A 29 -3.73 -11.61 12.26
N TRP A 30 -3.23 -12.51 11.39
CA TRP A 30 -1.80 -12.62 11.12
C TRP A 30 -1.22 -11.33 10.55
N LEU A 31 -1.91 -10.67 9.60
CA LEU A 31 -1.48 -9.35 9.09
C LEU A 31 -1.34 -8.32 10.20
N ILE A 32 -2.30 -8.26 11.13
CA ILE A 32 -2.25 -7.35 12.29
C ILE A 32 -1.04 -7.66 13.17
N VAL A 33 -0.76 -8.94 13.42
CA VAL A 33 0.43 -9.36 14.19
C VAL A 33 1.72 -8.98 13.48
N GLN A 34 1.82 -9.18 12.16
CA GLN A 34 3.02 -8.79 11.40
C GLN A 34 3.23 -7.28 11.40
N ASN A 35 2.16 -6.50 11.29
CA ASN A 35 2.25 -5.05 11.38
C ASN A 35 2.76 -4.58 12.74
N ARG A 36 2.24 -5.14 13.84
CA ARG A 36 2.75 -4.84 15.19
C ARG A 36 4.22 -5.21 15.39
N ARG A 37 4.75 -6.16 14.60
CA ARG A 37 6.16 -6.55 14.60
C ARG A 37 7.02 -5.71 13.66
N GLY A 38 6.43 -4.80 12.88
CA GLY A 38 7.14 -4.01 11.86
C GLY A 38 7.47 -4.78 10.59
N ASN A 39 6.91 -5.97 10.39
CA ASN A 39 7.21 -6.83 9.25
C ASN A 39 6.33 -6.53 8.02
N ALA A 40 5.13 -5.98 8.23
CA ALA A 40 4.19 -5.68 7.16
C ALA A 40 3.46 -4.36 7.44
N ALA A 41 3.36 -3.52 6.42
CA ALA A 41 2.56 -2.30 6.47
C ALA A 41 1.98 -2.05 5.08
N SER A 42 1.25 -0.96 4.94
CA SER A 42 0.87 -0.41 3.63
C SER A 42 0.94 1.11 3.72
N VAL A 43 0.62 1.81 2.65
CA VAL A 43 0.65 3.28 2.60
C VAL A 43 -0.76 3.86 2.68
N GLU A 44 -0.89 5.10 3.12
CA GLU A 44 -2.16 5.84 3.20
C GLU A 44 -2.94 5.78 1.88
N LYS A 45 -2.24 5.85 0.74
CA LYS A 45 -2.88 5.79 -0.58
C LYS A 45 -3.57 4.46 -0.87
N VAL A 46 -3.04 3.33 -0.37
CA VAL A 46 -3.72 2.02 -0.43
C VAL A 46 -4.96 2.03 0.46
N ALA A 47 -4.89 2.67 1.63
CA ALA A 47 -6.06 2.82 2.50
C ALA A 47 -7.20 3.56 1.78
N ASP A 48 -6.91 4.64 1.07
CA ASP A 48 -7.88 5.40 0.30
C ASP A 48 -8.60 4.52 -0.75
N GLU A 49 -7.84 3.68 -1.47
CA GLU A 49 -8.39 2.75 -2.46
C GLU A 49 -9.29 1.68 -1.81
N LEU A 50 -8.86 1.10 -0.68
CA LEU A 50 -9.68 0.14 0.06
C LEU A 50 -10.95 0.77 0.63
N LEU A 51 -10.87 2.01 1.13
CA LEU A 51 -12.00 2.75 1.67
C LEU A 51 -13.03 3.10 0.59
N ALA A 52 -12.61 3.28 -0.65
CA ALA A 52 -13.51 3.52 -1.79
C ALA A 52 -14.45 2.33 -2.06
N GLY A 53 -14.05 1.11 -1.71
CA GLY A 53 -14.83 -0.12 -1.90
C GLY A 53 -16.10 -0.23 -1.04
N LYS A 54 -16.17 0.48 0.09
CA LYS A 54 -17.35 0.55 0.99
C LYS A 54 -17.95 -0.80 1.43
N ASP A 55 -17.10 -1.80 1.61
CA ASP A 55 -17.46 -3.15 2.05
C ASP A 55 -16.79 -3.53 3.39
N GLU A 56 -16.84 -4.80 3.77
CA GLU A 56 -16.18 -5.33 4.96
C GLU A 56 -14.66 -5.07 4.99
N LEU A 57 -13.99 -5.03 3.83
CA LEU A 57 -12.57 -4.72 3.74
C LEU A 57 -12.32 -3.22 3.96
N SER A 58 -13.22 -2.35 3.52
CA SER A 58 -13.16 -0.93 3.86
C SER A 58 -13.30 -0.72 5.37
N ALA A 59 -14.22 -1.43 6.04
CA ALA A 59 -14.36 -1.40 7.50
C ALA A 59 -13.10 -1.95 8.18
N TRP A 60 -12.51 -3.00 7.61
CA TRP A 60 -11.26 -3.57 8.07
C TRP A 60 -10.13 -2.54 7.98
N ALA A 61 -9.92 -1.90 6.83
CA ALA A 61 -8.87 -0.91 6.65
C ALA A 61 -9.05 0.29 7.59
N ARG A 62 -10.28 0.79 7.73
CA ARG A 62 -10.61 1.92 8.60
C ARG A 62 -10.24 1.69 10.06
N ALA A 63 -10.48 0.49 10.58
CA ALA A 63 -10.18 0.13 11.96
C ALA A 63 -8.67 0.07 12.26
N ARG A 64 -7.82 -0.05 11.23
CA ARG A 64 -6.36 -0.12 11.33
C ARG A 64 -5.70 1.26 11.31
N GLY A 65 -6.20 2.17 10.47
CA GLY A 65 -5.74 3.56 10.39
C GLY A 65 -4.23 3.70 10.21
N GLY A 66 -3.67 4.80 10.74
CA GLY A 66 -2.26 5.18 10.54
C GLY A 66 -1.20 4.24 11.11
N GLY A 67 -1.60 3.26 11.94
CA GLY A 67 -0.68 2.24 12.44
C GLY A 67 -0.35 1.16 11.42
N PHE A 68 -1.27 0.91 10.47
CA PHE A 68 -1.07 -0.05 9.38
C PHE A 68 -0.80 0.65 8.05
N PHE A 69 -1.49 1.77 7.81
CA PHE A 69 -1.41 2.55 6.58
C PHE A 69 -0.60 3.81 6.83
N LEU A 70 0.68 3.75 6.48
CA LEU A 70 1.67 4.77 6.80
C LEU A 70 1.42 6.02 5.96
N LYS A 71 1.39 7.16 6.65
CA LYS A 71 1.38 8.47 5.99
C LYS A 71 2.76 8.74 5.39
N PRO A 72 2.84 9.37 4.22
CA PRO A 72 4.12 9.77 3.67
C PRO A 72 4.77 10.80 4.61
N ASP A 73 6.00 10.51 5.03
CA ASP A 73 6.88 11.43 5.72
C ASP A 73 7.74 12.21 4.73
N GLU A 74 8.60 13.09 5.25
CA GLU A 74 9.47 13.95 4.43
C GLU A 74 10.38 13.13 3.49
N ASP A 75 10.89 12.00 3.99
CA ASP A 75 11.76 11.10 3.22
C ASP A 75 10.98 10.41 2.09
N ALA A 76 9.76 9.91 2.35
CA ALA A 76 8.89 9.35 1.32
C ALA A 76 8.50 10.38 0.25
N VAL A 77 8.22 11.63 0.64
CA VAL A 77 7.94 12.73 -0.30
C VAL A 77 9.17 13.07 -1.14
N SER A 78 10.36 13.06 -0.54
CA SER A 78 11.62 13.26 -1.27
C SER A 78 11.86 12.13 -2.29
N ALA A 79 11.68 10.88 -1.87
CA ALA A 79 11.77 9.71 -2.73
C ALA A 79 10.75 9.73 -3.87
N LEU A 80 9.53 10.25 -3.63
CA LEU A 80 8.51 10.41 -4.67
C LEU A 80 8.99 11.29 -5.82
N ARG A 81 9.75 12.35 -5.53
CA ARG A 81 10.39 13.18 -6.58
C ARG A 81 11.32 12.34 -7.45
N THR A 82 12.17 11.52 -6.82
CA THR A 82 13.09 10.62 -7.53
C THR A 82 12.33 9.63 -8.41
N VAL A 83 11.29 9.00 -7.88
CA VAL A 83 10.41 8.08 -8.63
C VAL A 83 9.73 8.79 -9.80
N SER A 84 9.27 10.03 -9.59
CA SER A 84 8.60 10.82 -10.63
C SER A 84 9.52 11.19 -11.79
N VAL A 85 10.77 11.57 -11.47
CA VAL A 85 11.80 11.86 -12.47
C VAL A 85 12.16 10.60 -13.25
N TRP A 86 12.34 9.48 -12.57
CA TRP A 86 12.61 8.19 -13.21
C TRP A 86 11.48 7.79 -14.17
N ALA A 87 10.22 7.84 -13.71
CA ALA A 87 9.07 7.47 -14.53
C ALA A 87 8.94 8.37 -15.77
N SER A 88 9.17 9.67 -15.63
CA SER A 88 9.12 10.63 -16.73
C SER A 88 10.28 10.45 -17.72
N GLY A 89 11.44 9.99 -17.26
CA GLY A 89 12.62 9.71 -18.07
C GLY A 89 12.62 8.34 -18.75
N GLY A 90 11.69 7.46 -18.41
CA GLY A 90 11.65 6.07 -18.90
C GLY A 90 11.21 5.86 -20.35
N GLY A 91 10.89 6.94 -21.09
CA GLY A 91 10.44 6.84 -22.48
C GLY A 91 9.00 6.33 -22.65
N TYR A 92 8.20 6.32 -21.59
CA TYR A 92 6.79 5.95 -21.63
C TYR A 92 5.93 7.07 -22.22
N VAL A 93 4.75 6.72 -22.74
CA VAL A 93 3.79 7.72 -23.20
C VAL A 93 3.31 8.60 -22.03
N PRO A 94 3.10 9.91 -22.23
CA PRO A 94 2.75 10.83 -21.13
C PRO A 94 1.51 10.42 -20.33
N ALA A 95 0.53 9.80 -20.99
CA ALA A 95 -0.67 9.29 -20.31
C ALA A 95 -0.34 8.18 -19.30
N ALA A 96 0.58 7.26 -19.63
CA ALA A 96 0.98 6.18 -18.74
C ALA A 96 1.76 6.70 -17.52
N VAL A 97 2.63 7.69 -17.73
CA VAL A 97 3.33 8.38 -16.63
C VAL A 97 2.32 9.06 -15.71
N SER A 98 1.39 9.83 -16.27
CA SER A 98 0.34 10.50 -15.49
C SER A 98 -0.51 9.51 -14.68
N THR A 99 -0.91 8.39 -15.29
CA THR A 99 -1.63 7.33 -14.59
C THR A 99 -0.81 6.78 -13.43
N PHE A 100 0.44 6.36 -13.66
CA PHE A 100 1.29 5.80 -12.60
C PHE A 100 1.45 6.76 -11.42
N LEU A 101 1.75 8.04 -11.68
CA LEU A 101 1.93 9.05 -10.64
C LEU A 101 0.66 9.35 -9.83
N GLY A 102 -0.52 8.99 -10.34
CA GLY A 102 -1.80 9.14 -9.66
C GLY A 102 -2.21 7.96 -8.76
N LEU A 103 -1.57 6.79 -8.91
CA LEU A 103 -1.94 5.54 -8.26
C LEU A 103 -1.18 5.29 -6.95
N ALA A 104 -1.69 4.37 -6.12
CA ALA A 104 -1.02 3.90 -4.91
C ALA A 104 0.38 3.32 -5.19
N ASP A 105 0.57 2.67 -6.33
CA ASP A 105 1.84 2.07 -6.74
C ASP A 105 3.02 3.04 -6.67
N CYS A 106 2.82 4.29 -7.10
CA CYS A 106 3.89 5.30 -7.07
C CYS A 106 4.30 5.62 -5.62
N TRP A 107 3.34 5.67 -4.70
CA TRP A 107 3.59 5.89 -3.28
C TRP A 107 4.21 4.67 -2.60
N LEU A 108 3.83 3.45 -2.99
CA LEU A 108 4.47 2.23 -2.51
C LEU A 108 5.95 2.20 -2.88
N VAL A 109 6.28 2.50 -4.15
CA VAL A 109 7.68 2.55 -4.62
C VAL A 109 8.45 3.66 -3.91
N ALA A 110 7.87 4.85 -3.74
CA ALA A 110 8.52 5.96 -3.04
C ALA A 110 8.80 5.62 -1.56
N HIS A 111 7.83 5.05 -0.87
CA HIS A 111 7.97 4.67 0.53
C HIS A 111 8.96 3.51 0.71
N ALA A 112 8.98 2.55 -0.22
CA ALA A 112 9.97 1.46 -0.24
C ALA A 112 11.39 1.99 -0.46
N LEU A 113 11.57 2.92 -1.40
CA LEU A 113 12.85 3.56 -1.69
C LEU A 113 13.38 4.36 -0.51
N ALA A 114 12.53 5.13 0.17
CA ALA A 114 12.92 5.95 1.31
C ALA A 114 13.35 5.10 2.53
N HIS A 115 12.62 4.02 2.81
CA HIS A 115 12.74 3.28 4.07
C HIS A 115 13.40 1.89 3.92
N GLY A 116 13.83 1.54 2.71
CA GLY A 116 14.44 0.24 2.42
C GLY A 116 13.49 -0.93 2.67
N HIS A 117 12.22 -0.77 2.29
CA HIS A 117 11.20 -1.83 2.32
C HIS A 117 11.15 -2.59 0.98
N THR A 118 10.43 -3.71 0.97
CA THR A 118 10.15 -4.51 -0.23
C THR A 118 8.66 -4.48 -0.54
#